data_AF-A0A239EWS2-F1
#
_entry.id   AF-A0A239EWS2-F1
#
_cell.length_a   1.000
_cell.length_b   1.000
_cell.length_c   1.000
_cell.angle_alpha   90.00
_cell.angle_beta   90.00
_cell.angle_gamma   90.00
#
_symmetry.space_group_name_H-M   'P 1'
#
loop_
_entity.id
_entity.type
_entity.pdbx_description
1 polymer ?
#
loop_
_entity_poly.entity_id
_entity_poly.type
_entity_poly.pdbx_seq_one_letter_code
_entity_poly.pdbx_strand_id
1 'polypeptide(L)'
;MSLQDELASVQRRLDELGRAVSKLEQHVGDSLDMRRVRADTKHLSDDLALLRDSVGTTPAGQKPRQEMVTIPDTPYDPSLWSGAEDEGLGAPDRRAP
;
A
#
# COMPACT_ATOMS: atom_id res chain seq x y z
N MET A 1 16.94 18.48 -16.24
CA MET A 1 15.95 17.40 -16.45
C MET A 1 14.66 17.84 -15.80
N SER A 2 13.51 17.49 -16.39
CA SER A 2 12.22 17.75 -15.75
C SER A 2 11.92 16.68 -14.69
N LEU A 3 11.06 16.99 -13.71
CA LEU A 3 10.56 16.02 -12.74
C LEU A 3 9.94 14.79 -13.44
N GLN A 4 9.24 14.99 -14.56
CA GLN A 4 8.71 13.88 -15.36
C GLN A 4 9.82 13.00 -15.97
N ASP A 5 10.96 13.59 -16.37
CA ASP A 5 12.10 12.84 -16.90
C ASP A 5 12.75 12.00 -15.79
N GLU A 6 12.85 12.57 -14.59
CA GLU A 6 13.37 11.86 -13.41
C GLU A 6 12.46 10.69 -13.03
N LEU A 7 11.14 10.90 -12.95
CA LEU A 7 10.17 9.84 -12.67
C LEU A 7 10.20 8.73 -13.74
N ALA A 8 10.33 9.09 -15.02
CA ALA A 8 10.47 8.12 -16.11
C ALA A 8 11.79 7.34 -16.03
N SER A 9 12.88 8.00 -15.62
CA SER A 9 14.19 7.37 -15.40
C SER A 9 14.14 6.36 -14.25
N VAL A 10 13.49 6.71 -13.12
CA VAL A 10 13.30 5.80 -11.99
C VAL A 10 12.43 4.61 -12.39
N GLN A 11 11.34 4.81 -13.12
CA GLN A 11 10.48 3.72 -13.61
C GLN A 11 11.29 2.70 -14.42
N ARG A 12 12.09 3.17 -15.39
CA ARG A 12 12.91 2.27 -16.22
C ARG A 12 13.90 1.45 -15.39
N ARG A 13 14.50 2.06 -14.36
CA ARG A 13 15.42 1.37 -13.44
C ARG A 13 14.70 0.32 -12.59
N LEU A 14 13.46 0.58 -12.15
CA LEU A 14 12.65 -0.41 -11.46
C LEU A 14 12.23 -1.56 -12.39
N ASP A 15 11.91 -1.28 -13.65
CA ASP A 15 11.60 -2.32 -14.64
C ASP A 15 12.83 -3.21 -14.93
N GLU A 16 14.03 -2.62 -14.94
CA GLU A 16 15.29 -3.35 -15.03
C GLU A 16 15.55 -4.19 -13.76
N LEU A 17 15.32 -3.63 -12.58
CA LEU A 17 15.43 -4.35 -11.31
C LEU A 17 14.46 -5.54 -11.25
N GLY A 18 13.20 -5.38 -11.64
CA GLY A 18 12.22 -6.48 -11.67
C GLY A 18 12.65 -7.62 -12.60
N ARG A 19 13.24 -7.29 -13.75
CA ARG A 19 13.83 -8.29 -14.66
C ARG A 19 15.04 -8.98 -14.04
N ALA A 20 15.90 -8.24 -13.33
CA ALA A 20 17.06 -8.82 -12.63
C ALA A 20 16.63 -9.74 -11.48
N VAL A 21 15.64 -9.34 -10.69
CA VAL A 21 15.04 -10.12 -9.60
C VAL A 21 14.41 -11.41 -10.14
N SER A 22 13.70 -11.36 -11.26
CA SER A 22 13.12 -12.55 -11.90
C SER A 22 14.20 -13.53 -12.37
N LYS A 23 15.32 -13.02 -12.90
CA LYS A 23 16.48 -13.86 -13.24
C LYS A 23 17.14 -14.44 -12.00
N LEU A 24 17.27 -13.66 -10.93
CA LEU A 24 17.85 -14.11 -9.67
C LEU A 24 17.02 -15.25 -9.04
N GLU A 25 15.70 -15.14 -9.10
CA GLU A 25 14.78 -16.19 -8.64
C GLU A 25 15.01 -17.53 -9.37
N GLN A 26 15.35 -17.50 -10.68
CA GLN A 26 15.69 -18.72 -11.43
C GLN A 26 16.97 -19.40 -10.93
N HIS A 27 17.89 -18.66 -10.28
CA HIS A 27 19.15 -19.19 -9.77
C HIS A 27 19.06 -19.59 -8.30
N VAL A 28 18.31 -18.83 -7.49
CA VAL A 28 18.22 -18.99 -6.04
C VAL A 28 17.02 -19.86 -5.62
N GLY A 29 16.01 -19.97 -6.47
CA GLY A 29 14.77 -20.69 -6.19
C GLY A 29 13.77 -19.90 -5.34
N ASP A 30 12.62 -20.51 -5.09
CA ASP A 30 11.48 -19.89 -4.38
C ASP A 30 11.63 -19.96 -2.85
N SER A 31 12.62 -19.23 -2.33
CA SER A 31 12.83 -19.05 -0.90
C SER A 31 11.97 -17.92 -0.32
N LEU A 32 11.81 -17.89 1.00
CA LEU A 32 11.10 -16.80 1.67
C LEU A 32 11.75 -15.43 1.41
N ASP A 33 13.07 -15.37 1.40
CA ASP A 33 13.80 -14.14 1.09
C ASP A 33 13.61 -13.71 -0.37
N MET A 34 13.56 -14.67 -1.30
CA MET A 34 13.28 -14.38 -2.71
C MET A 34 11.86 -13.83 -2.90
N ARG A 35 10.87 -14.40 -2.21
CA ARG A 35 9.49 -13.89 -2.21
C ARG A 35 9.39 -12.47 -1.66
N ARG A 36 10.14 -12.16 -0.59
CA ARG A 36 10.22 -10.80 -0.02
C ARG A 36 10.80 -9.81 -1.03
N VAL A 37 11.96 -10.12 -1.60
CA VAL A 37 12.61 -9.23 -2.59
C VAL A 37 11.68 -8.97 -3.79
N ARG A 38 10.96 -10.00 -4.27
CA ARG A 38 9.96 -9.82 -5.34
C ARG A 38 8.81 -8.94 -4.91
N ALA A 39 8.26 -9.16 -3.71
CA ALA A 39 7.17 -8.35 -3.17
C ALA A 39 7.60 -6.89 -2.99
N ASP A 40 8.79 -6.63 -2.45
CA ASP A 40 9.33 -5.29 -2.23
C ASP A 40 9.56 -4.56 -3.57
N THR A 41 10.11 -5.25 -4.57
CA THR A 41 10.31 -4.68 -5.91
C THR A 41 8.98 -4.30 -6.56
N LYS A 42 7.94 -5.12 -6.36
CA LYS A 42 6.57 -4.79 -6.82
C LYS A 42 6.02 -3.59 -6.06
N HIS A 43 6.12 -3.57 -4.73
CA HIS A 43 5.64 -2.45 -3.91
C HIS A 43 6.29 -1.14 -4.31
N LEU A 44 7.61 -1.11 -4.53
CA LEU A 44 8.30 0.09 -5.00
C LEU A 44 7.78 0.60 -6.36
N SER A 45 7.37 -0.32 -7.24
CA SER A 45 6.80 0.05 -8.54
C SER A 45 5.39 0.63 -8.40
N ASP A 46 4.57 0.04 -7.50
CA ASP A 46 3.23 0.55 -7.17
C ASP A 46 3.32 1.92 -6.48
N ASP A 47 4.23 2.09 -5.53
CA ASP A 47 4.48 3.35 -4.80
C ASP A 47 4.94 4.45 -5.76
N LEU A 48 5.80 4.13 -6.74
CA LEU A 48 6.20 5.10 -7.76
C LEU A 48 5.02 5.53 -8.64
N ALA A 49 4.10 4.62 -8.97
CA ALA A 49 2.89 4.98 -9.71
C ALA A 49 2.01 5.93 -8.90
N LEU A 50 1.80 5.65 -7.60
CA LEU A 50 1.08 6.54 -6.69
C LEU A 50 1.75 7.91 -6.58
N LEU A 51 3.08 7.95 -6.48
CA LEU A 51 3.84 9.20 -6.43
C LEU A 51 3.63 10.02 -7.71
N ARG A 52 3.66 9.39 -8.89
CA ARG A 52 3.42 10.07 -10.17
C ARG A 52 2.02 10.70 -10.23
N ASP A 53 1.01 9.99 -9.76
CA ASP A 53 -0.37 10.48 -9.73
C ASP A 53 -0.52 11.65 -8.74
N SER A 54 0.18 11.60 -7.60
CA SER A 54 0.19 12.70 -6.62
C SER A 54 0.88 13.97 -7.13
N VAL A 55 1.92 13.83 -7.94
CA VAL A 55 2.63 14.94 -8.58
C VAL A 55 1.78 15.60 -9.65
N GLY A 56 0.98 14.84 -10.40
CA GLY A 56 0.09 15.36 -11.43
C GLY A 56 -1.14 16.12 -10.89
N THR A 57 -1.50 15.91 -9.62
CA THR A 57 -2.69 16.49 -8.98
C THR A 57 -2.40 17.77 -8.20
N THR A 58 -1.14 18.06 -7.88
CA THR A 58 -0.77 19.25 -7.10
C THR A 58 -0.16 20.33 -8.00
N PRO A 59 -0.77 21.53 -8.13
CA PRO A 59 -0.16 22.64 -8.85
C PRO A 59 1.23 22.96 -8.28
N ALA A 60 2.22 23.12 -9.15
CA ALA A 60 3.60 23.41 -8.74
C ALA A 60 3.65 24.62 -7.79
N GLY A 61 4.08 24.40 -6.54
CA GLY A 61 4.26 25.44 -5.53
C GLY A 61 3.21 25.48 -4.42
N GLN A 62 2.11 24.73 -4.51
CA GLN A 62 1.20 24.54 -3.37
C GLN A 62 1.63 23.31 -2.57
N LYS A 63 2.13 23.50 -1.34
CA LYS A 63 2.08 22.42 -0.36
C LYS A 63 0.60 22.03 -0.21
N PRO A 64 0.23 20.73 -0.28
CA PRO A 64 -1.12 20.33 0.03
C PRO A 64 -1.43 20.89 1.41
N ARG A 65 -2.42 21.79 1.50
CA ARG A 65 -2.99 22.15 2.79
C ARG A 65 -3.60 20.86 3.28
N GLN A 66 -2.98 20.25 4.29
CA GLN A 66 -3.57 19.12 4.98
C GLN A 66 -4.94 19.62 5.44
N GLU A 67 -6.00 19.12 4.81
CA GLU A 67 -7.36 19.47 5.18
C GLU A 67 -7.55 18.94 6.59
N MET A 68 -7.60 19.86 7.55
CA MET A 68 -7.77 19.51 8.94
C MET A 68 -9.22 19.05 9.12
N VAL A 69 -9.41 17.74 9.10
CA VAL A 69 -10.71 17.14 9.39
C VAL A 69 -10.96 17.31 10.89
N THR A 70 -11.95 18.12 11.25
CA THR A 70 -12.38 18.24 12.65
C THR A 70 -13.03 16.93 13.08
N ILE A 71 -12.36 16.19 13.96
CA ILE A 71 -12.96 15.04 14.64
C ILE A 71 -13.77 15.61 15.81
N PRO A 72 -15.11 15.40 15.85
CA PRO A 72 -15.92 15.86 16.97
C PRO A 72 -15.52 15.16 18.27
N ASP A 73 -15.41 15.90 19.37
CA ASP A 73 -15.26 15.33 20.72
C ASP A 73 -16.56 14.68 21.26
N THR A 74 -17.60 14.61 20.42
CA THR A 74 -18.88 14.00 20.80
C THR A 74 -18.66 12.49 20.94
N PRO A 75 -19.00 11.88 22.10
CA PRO A 75 -18.94 10.44 22.25
C PRO A 75 -19.73 9.76 21.12
N TYR A 76 -19.15 8.71 20.54
CA TYR A 76 -19.88 7.86 19.62
C TYR A 76 -21.11 7.27 20.32
N ASP A 77 -22.20 7.09 19.57
CA ASP A 77 -23.36 6.37 20.07
C ASP A 77 -22.94 4.95 20.50
N PRO A 78 -23.11 4.58 21.79
CA PRO A 78 -22.76 3.25 22.28
C PRO A 78 -23.45 2.11 21.53
N SER A 79 -24.62 2.37 20.90
CA SER A 79 -25.34 1.38 20.10
C SER A 79 -24.53 0.90 18.88
N LEU A 80 -23.58 1.71 18.37
CA LEU A 80 -22.68 1.34 17.28
C LEU A 80 -21.74 0.18 17.65
N TRP A 81 -21.54 -0.08 18.94
CA TRP A 81 -20.66 -1.11 19.46
C TRP A 81 -21.41 -2.30 20.07
N SER A 82 -22.75 -2.33 19.97
CA SER A 82 -23.56 -3.44 20.45
C SER A 82 -23.23 -4.73 19.70
N GLY A 83 -22.83 -5.79 20.41
CA GLY A 83 -22.43 -7.06 19.79
C GLY A 83 -21.02 -7.05 19.20
N ALA A 84 -20.23 -6.00 19.41
CA ALA A 84 -18.81 -6.00 19.04
C ALA A 84 -17.99 -6.98 19.89
N GLU A 85 -18.47 -7.30 21.09
CA GLU A 85 -17.96 -8.36 21.95
C GLU A 85 -18.26 -9.78 21.47
N ASP A 86 -19.21 -9.95 20.53
CA ASP A 86 -19.46 -11.24 19.92
C ASP A 86 -18.39 -11.49 18.85
N GLU A 87 -17.35 -12.21 19.25
CA GLU A 87 -16.26 -12.67 18.39
C GLU A 87 -16.75 -13.58 17.24
N GLY A 88 -18.06 -13.88 17.17
CA GLY A 88 -18.67 -14.53 16.02
C GLY A 88 -18.26 -15.99 15.91
N LEU A 89 -18.02 -16.65 17.05
CA LEU A 89 -17.73 -18.08 17.10
C LEU A 89 -19.03 -18.89 17.01
N GLY A 90 -19.63 -18.86 15.82
CA GLY A 90 -20.74 -19.75 15.44
C GLY A 90 -22.11 -19.30 15.94
N ALA A 91 -23.12 -19.48 15.10
CA ALA A 91 -24.52 -19.22 15.43
C ALA A 91 -24.90 -19.80 16.82
N PRO A 92 -25.84 -19.17 17.55
CA PRO A 92 -26.23 -19.62 18.91
C PRO A 92 -26.63 -21.10 19.02
N ASP A 93 -26.98 -21.75 17.90
CA ASP A 93 -27.32 -23.18 17.81
C ASP A 93 -26.18 -24.10 17.33
N ARG A 94 -24.97 -23.59 17.09
CA ARG A 94 -23.83 -24.41 16.70
C ARG A 94 -22.78 -24.40 17.80
N ARG A 95 -22.83 -25.39 18.68
CA ARG A 95 -21.65 -25.78 19.45
C ARG A 95 -20.57 -26.23 18.47
N ALA A 96 -19.39 -25.63 18.58
CA ALA A 96 -18.18 -26.23 18.02
C ALA A 96 -17.99 -27.64 18.62
N PRO A 97 -17.53 -28.63 17.83
CA PRO A 97 -17.27 -29.97 18.32
C PRO A 97 -16.14 -30.02 19.36
#